data_AF-A0A1G7D3E6-F1
#
_entry.id   AF-A0A1G7D3E6-F1
#
_cell.length_a   1.000
_cell.length_b   1.000
_cell.length_c   1.000
_cell.angle_alpha   90.00
_cell.angle_beta   90.00
_cell.angle_gamma   90.00
#
_symmetry.space_group_name_H-M   'P 1'
#
loop_
_entity.id
_entity.type
_entity.pdbx_description
1 polymer ?
#
loop_
_entity_poly.entity_id
_entity_poly.type
_entity_poly.pdbx_seq_one_letter_code
_entity_poly.pdbx_strand_id
1 'polypeptide(L)'
;MKRPPNNGNSRNSARPFRNSAKCPVCGETCRTIKVCQVTPAITEITYGCTNDDCGFRWVGQLAPVRVLHASLLPPSRHLTPLPPPSVATAPLARAGAGG
;
A
#
# COMPACT_ATOMS: atom_id res chain seq x y z
N MET A 1 -20.62 -28.79 39.71
CA MET A 1 -19.22 -28.94 39.25
C MET A 1 -18.81 -27.69 38.48
N LYS A 2 -18.02 -26.78 39.09
CA LYS A 2 -17.58 -25.53 38.48
C LYS A 2 -16.31 -25.79 37.66
N ARG A 3 -16.31 -25.48 36.36
CA ARG A 3 -15.09 -25.47 35.53
C ARG A 3 -14.19 -24.30 35.96
N PRO A 4 -12.86 -24.49 36.08
CA PRO A 4 -11.94 -23.40 36.37
C PRO A 4 -11.76 -22.48 35.14
N PRO A 5 -11.38 -21.21 35.33
CA PRO A 5 -11.09 -20.30 34.22
C PRO A 5 -9.78 -20.70 33.52
N ASN A 6 -9.87 -20.81 32.19
CA ASN A 6 -8.74 -21.09 31.31
C ASN A 6 -7.83 -19.86 31.24
N ASN A 7 -6.68 -19.92 31.90
CA ASN A 7 -5.65 -18.88 31.85
C ASN A 7 -4.83 -19.04 30.55
N GLY A 8 -5.44 -18.66 29.43
CA GLY A 8 -4.85 -18.69 28.11
C GLY A 8 -3.93 -17.49 27.90
N ASN A 9 -2.67 -17.61 28.32
CA ASN A 9 -1.59 -16.70 27.93
C ASN A 9 -1.24 -16.92 26.45
N SER A 10 -2.11 -16.45 25.55
CA SER A 10 -1.89 -16.48 24.10
C SER A 10 -0.92 -15.36 23.74
N ARG A 11 0.37 -15.73 23.67
CA ARG A 11 1.38 -14.99 22.91
C ARG A 11 0.79 -14.63 21.55
N ASN A 12 0.48 -13.36 21.39
CA ASN A 12 -0.18 -12.76 20.25
C ASN A 12 0.84 -12.70 19.10
N SER A 13 1.16 -13.86 18.53
CA SER A 13 1.80 -13.95 17.22
C SER A 13 0.79 -13.35 16.27
N ALA A 14 0.89 -12.03 16.04
CA ALA A 14 0.01 -11.26 15.18
C ALA A 14 0.01 -11.92 13.80
N ARG A 15 -0.95 -12.82 13.58
CA ARG A 15 -1.21 -13.38 12.26
C ARG A 15 -1.47 -12.15 11.38
N PRO A 16 -0.80 -12.02 10.22
CA PRO A 16 -1.07 -10.89 9.34
C PRO A 16 -2.59 -10.81 9.17
N PHE A 17 -3.15 -9.64 9.45
CA PHE A 17 -4.59 -9.42 9.42
C PHE A 17 -5.13 -10.04 8.13
N ARG A 18 -5.98 -11.07 8.24
CA ARG A 18 -6.62 -11.64 7.06
C ARG A 18 -7.44 -10.51 6.46
N ASN A 19 -7.21 -10.22 5.18
CA ASN A 19 -8.04 -9.33 4.38
C ASN A 19 -9.46 -9.90 4.35
N SER A 20 -10.27 -9.53 5.33
CA SER A 20 -11.67 -9.91 5.47
C SER A 20 -12.52 -8.65 5.30
N ALA A 21 -13.61 -8.78 4.55
CA ALA A 21 -14.53 -7.69 4.29
C ALA A 21 -15.96 -8.16 4.51
N LYS A 22 -16.86 -7.21 4.76
CA LYS A 22 -18.31 -7.45 4.77
C LYS A 22 -18.88 -7.15 3.39
N CYS A 23 -19.84 -7.96 2.98
CA CYS A 23 -20.58 -7.75 1.75
C CYS A 23 -21.38 -6.45 1.87
N PRO A 24 -21.22 -5.49 0.96
CA PRO A 24 -21.96 -4.23 1.02
C PRO A 24 -23.45 -4.41 0.69
N VAL A 25 -23.85 -5.55 0.11
CA VAL A 25 -25.23 -5.85 -0.27
C VAL A 25 -26.00 -6.52 0.87
N CYS A 26 -25.50 -7.63 1.41
CA CYS A 26 -26.20 -8.43 2.42
C CYS A 26 -25.59 -8.37 3.83
N GLY A 27 -24.44 -7.71 4.01
CA GLY A 27 -23.74 -7.63 5.30
C GLY A 27 -22.99 -8.90 5.72
N GLU A 28 -23.13 -10.00 4.98
CA GLU A 28 -22.46 -11.26 5.29
C GLU A 28 -20.95 -11.20 5.00
N THR A 29 -20.19 -12.19 5.46
CA THR A 29 -18.73 -12.17 5.29
C THR A 29 -18.35 -12.45 3.83
N CYS A 30 -17.32 -11.77 3.34
CA CYS A 30 -16.70 -12.09 2.05
C CYS A 30 -15.43 -12.93 2.26
N ARG A 31 -15.22 -13.92 1.40
CA ARG A 31 -13.95 -14.64 1.26
C ARG A 31 -13.08 -14.00 0.18
N THR A 32 -11.77 -14.08 0.36
CA THR A 32 -10.80 -13.69 -0.66
C THR A 32 -10.68 -14.78 -1.71
N ILE A 33 -10.88 -14.42 -2.98
CA ILE A 33 -10.76 -15.32 -4.12
C ILE A 33 -9.37 -15.19 -4.76
N LYS A 34 -8.92 -13.96 -4.98
CA LYS A 34 -7.66 -13.66 -5.66
C LYS A 34 -7.02 -12.42 -5.03
N VAL A 35 -5.70 -12.41 -4.97
CA VAL A 35 -4.90 -11.24 -4.60
C VAL A 35 -3.92 -10.99 -5.73
N CYS A 36 -3.84 -9.73 -6.18
CA CYS A 36 -2.95 -9.29 -7.23
C CYS A 36 -2.21 -8.04 -6.77
N GLN A 37 -0.88 -8.10 -6.66
CA GLN A 37 -0.09 -6.90 -6.40
C GLN A 37 0.09 -6.14 -7.71
N VAL A 38 -0.49 -4.94 -7.80
CA VAL A 38 -0.47 -4.12 -9.02
C VAL A 38 0.75 -3.21 -9.01
N THR A 39 1.07 -2.62 -7.85
CA THR A 39 2.26 -1.78 -7.66
C THR A 39 2.88 -2.08 -6.28
N PRO A 40 4.05 -1.54 -5.95
CA PRO A 40 4.61 -1.66 -4.60
C PRO A 40 3.69 -1.16 -3.48
N ALA A 41 2.77 -0.23 -3.78
CA ALA A 41 1.87 0.37 -2.80
C ALA A 41 0.40 -0.06 -2.95
N ILE A 42 0.03 -0.74 -4.04
CA ILE A 42 -1.38 -1.06 -4.35
C ILE A 42 -1.52 -2.56 -4.56
N THR A 43 -2.43 -3.16 -3.78
CA THR A 43 -2.85 -4.55 -3.93
C THR A 43 -4.34 -4.61 -4.24
N GLU A 44 -4.71 -5.31 -5.30
CA GLU A 44 -6.10 -5.62 -5.61
C GLU A 44 -6.50 -6.98 -5.03
N ILE A 45 -7.69 -7.02 -4.44
CA ILE A 45 -8.24 -8.20 -3.78
C ILE A 45 -9.63 -8.45 -4.35
N THR A 46 -9.80 -9.60 -4.99
CA THR A 46 -11.12 -10.06 -5.42
C THR A 46 -11.80 -10.75 -4.25
N TYR A 47 -12.95 -10.21 -3.84
CA TYR A 47 -13.81 -10.75 -2.82
C TYR A 47 -15.03 -11.42 -3.45
N GLY A 48 -15.49 -12.50 -2.82
CA GLY A 48 -16.81 -13.08 -3.07
C GLY A 48 -17.58 -13.23 -1.77
N CYS A 49 -18.85 -12.82 -1.78
CA CYS A 49 -19.76 -13.10 -0.68
C CYS A 49 -19.85 -14.62 -0.42
N THR A 50 -19.95 -15.01 0.85
CA THR A 50 -20.16 -16.42 1.24
C THR A 50 -21.62 -16.84 1.17
N ASN A 51 -22.54 -15.88 1.05
CA ASN A 51 -23.95 -16.17 0.84
C ASN A 51 -24.19 -16.55 -0.62
N ASP A 52 -24.58 -17.80 -0.84
CA ASP A 52 -24.81 -18.34 -2.18
C ASP A 52 -25.99 -17.67 -2.90
N ASP A 53 -26.99 -17.18 -2.15
CA ASP A 53 -28.12 -16.43 -2.72
C ASP A 53 -27.73 -15.01 -3.12
N CYS A 54 -26.80 -14.38 -2.39
CA CYS A 54 -26.33 -13.04 -2.71
C CYS A 54 -25.41 -13.05 -3.94
N GLY A 55 -24.44 -13.97 -3.98
CA GLY A 55 -23.51 -14.14 -5.10
C GLY A 55 -22.59 -12.94 -5.39
N PHE A 56 -22.67 -11.85 -4.63
CA PHE A 56 -21.96 -10.60 -4.92
C PHE A 56 -20.44 -10.80 -4.93
N ARG A 57 -19.79 -10.32 -6.00
CA ARG A 57 -18.34 -10.36 -6.18
C ARG A 57 -17.84 -8.99 -6.57
N TRP A 58 -16.71 -8.59 -6.02
CA TRP A 58 -16.14 -7.28 -6.25
C TRP A 58 -14.63 -7.28 -6.06
N VAL A 59 -13.98 -6.25 -6.61
CA VAL A 59 -12.54 -6.02 -6.44
C VAL A 59 -12.36 -4.83 -5.51
N GLY A 60 -11.66 -5.04 -4.39
CA GLY A 60 -11.24 -3.99 -3.49
C GLY A 60 -9.76 -3.66 -3.69
N GLN A 61 -9.40 -2.39 -3.58
CA GLN A 61 -8.01 -1.95 -3.54
C GLN A 61 -7.57 -1.72 -2.09
N LEU A 62 -6.46 -2.36 -1.72
CA LEU A 62 -5.72 -2.05 -0.51
C LEU A 62 -4.56 -1.13 -0.89
N ALA A 63 -4.66 0.13 -0.47
CA ALA A 63 -3.66 1.16 -0.72
C ALA A 63 -3.50 2.06 0.52
N PRO A 64 -2.30 2.62 0.78
CA PRO A 64 -2.11 3.65 1.78
C PRO A 64 -2.99 4.87 1.46
N VAL A 65 -3.84 5.27 2.41
CA VAL A 65 -4.69 6.48 2.25
C VAL A 65 -3.98 7.73 2.77
N ARG A 66 -3.18 7.58 3.83
CA ARG A 66 -2.39 8.66 4.42
C ARG A 66 -1.16 8.12 5.12
N VAL A 67 -0.10 8.93 5.14
CA VAL A 67 1.14 8.65 5.88
C VAL A 67 0.96 9.13 7.31
N LEU A 68 1.09 8.22 8.29
CA LEU A 68 1.06 8.57 9.71
C LEU A 68 2.45 8.98 10.22
N HIS A 69 3.51 8.33 9.71
CA HIS A 69 4.90 8.63 10.00
C HIS A 69 5.76 8.43 8.76
N ALA A 70 6.75 9.31 8.56
CA ALA A 70 7.70 9.16 7.47
C ALA A 70 8.60 7.93 7.67
N SER A 71 9.04 7.34 6.57
CA SER A 71 10.05 6.26 6.59
C SER A 71 11.36 6.79 7.17
N LEU A 72 11.94 6.06 8.14
CA LEU A 72 13.30 6.29 8.61
C LEU A 72 14.35 5.65 7.69
N LEU A 73 13.92 4.76 6.79
CA LEU A 73 14.80 4.21 5.78
C LEU A 73 15.04 5.27 4.69
N PRO A 74 16.30 5.46 4.26
CA PRO A 74 16.58 6.30 3.11
C PRO A 74 15.86 5.74 1.88
N PRO A 75 15.40 6.58 0.95
CA PRO A 75 14.83 6.11 -0.29
C PRO A 75 15.83 5.16 -0.95
N SER A 76 15.37 3.94 -1.26
CA SER A 76 16.12 2.99 -2.07
C SER A 76 16.54 3.72 -3.34
N ARG A 77 17.85 3.85 -3.57
CA ARG A 77 18.43 4.46 -4.77
C ARG A 77 18.18 3.57 -5.98
N HIS A 78 16.92 3.38 -6.38
CA HIS A 78 16.62 3.06 -7.76
C HIS A 78 16.87 4.34 -8.56
N LEU A 79 18.14 4.47 -8.92
CA LEU A 79 18.76 5.38 -9.88
C LEU A 79 17.74 6.02 -10.82
N THR A 80 17.18 7.16 -10.43
CA THR A 80 16.86 8.17 -11.44
C THR A 80 18.21 8.72 -11.85
N PRO A 81 18.66 8.57 -13.11
CA PRO A 81 19.82 9.31 -13.57
C PRO A 81 19.50 10.78 -13.29
N LEU A 82 20.29 11.42 -12.42
CA LEU A 82 20.22 12.87 -12.29
C LEU A 82 20.43 13.42 -13.71
N PRO A 83 19.53 14.26 -14.25
CA PRO A 83 19.84 14.97 -15.47
C PRO A 83 21.19 15.67 -15.25
N PRO A 84 22.10 15.64 -16.23
CA PRO A 84 23.38 16.32 -16.08
C PRO A 84 23.11 17.78 -15.67
N PRO A 85 23.97 18.39 -14.83
CA PRO A 85 23.81 19.79 -14.49
C PRO A 85 23.73 20.56 -15.80
N SER A 86 22.58 21.20 -16.03
CA SER A 86 22.39 22.09 -17.18
C SER A 86 23.42 23.20 -16.98
N VAL A 87 24.53 23.13 -17.71
CA VAL A 87 25.53 24.18 -17.69
C VAL A 87 24.81 25.41 -18.22
N ALA A 88 24.42 26.30 -17.29
CA ALA A 88 23.94 27.62 -17.65
C ALA A 88 25.10 28.28 -18.40
N THR A 89 24.97 28.37 -19.72
CA THR A 89 25.89 29.13 -20.57
C THR A 89 25.88 30.55 -20.04
N ALA A 90 26.96 30.92 -19.32
CA ALA A 90 27.19 32.30 -18.95
C ALA A 90 27.24 33.12 -20.24
N PRO A 91 26.47 34.23 -20.35
CA PRO A 91 26.59 35.09 -21.50
C PRO A 91 28.01 35.67 -21.52
N LEU A 92 28.72 35.45 -22.63
CA LEU A 92 30.00 36.07 -22.92
C LEU A 92 29.77 37.59 -23.00
N ALA A 93 30.06 38.29 -21.92
CA ALA A 93 29.97 39.75 -21.88
C ALA A 93 30.98 40.35 -22.88
N ARG A 94 30.46 41.09 -23.87
CA ARG A 94 31.23 42.02 -24.71
C ARG A 94 31.62 43.25 -23.88
N ALA A 95 32.91 43.60 -23.88
CA ALA A 95 33.47 44.96 -23.77
C ALA A 95 35.01 44.83 -23.65
N GLY A 96 35.91 45.62 -24.25
CA GLY A 96 35.89 46.82 -25.09
C GLY A 96 37.27 46.93 -25.78
N ALA A 97 37.42 47.63 -26.90
CA ALA A 97 37.87 49.03 -27.00
C ALA A 97 39.36 49.27 -26.66
N GLY A 98 40.10 49.79 -27.65
CA GLY A 98 41.44 50.39 -27.53
C GLY A 98 42.48 49.71 -28.42
N GLY A 99 43.17 50.37 -29.36
CA GLY A 99 43.19 51.77 -29.79
C GLY A 99 43.94 51.88 -31.12
#